data_AF-A0A0V0TVJ0-F1
#
_entry.id   AF-A0A0V0TVJ0-F1
#
_cell.length_a   1.000
_cell.length_b   1.000
_cell.length_c   1.000
_cell.angle_alpha   90.00
_cell.angle_beta   90.00
_cell.angle_gamma   90.00
#
_symmetry.space_group_name_H-M   'P 1'
#
loop_
_entity.id
_entity.type
_entity.pdbx_description
1 polymer ?
#
loop_
_entity_poly.entity_id
_entity_poly.type
_entity_poly.pdbx_seq_one_letter_code
_entity_poly.pdbx_strand_id
1 'polypeptide(L)' 'MKNSKNRTIFDDNSENRTIFADNSENRTILAENYNSKNRTIFEDKSENRKIFADISENRTILAENCEHNMIFEEKQQK' A
#
# COMPACT_ATOMS: atom_id res chain seq x y z
N MET A 1 20.00 5.04 2.68
CA MET A 1 18.68 4.40 2.75
C MET A 1 18.72 3.25 3.73
N LYS A 2 17.74 3.19 4.65
CA LYS A 2 17.70 2.17 5.70
C LYS A 2 16.97 0.95 5.14
N ASN A 3 17.71 0.01 4.56
CA ASN A 3 17.16 -1.26 4.10
C ASN A 3 16.64 -2.02 5.32
N SER A 4 15.35 -2.34 5.32
CA SER A 4 14.75 -3.21 6.32
C SER A 4 14.32 -4.50 5.66
N LYS A 5 14.67 -5.64 6.26
CA LYS A 5 14.19 -6.95 5.77
C LYS A 5 12.67 -6.99 5.70
N ASN A 6 12.01 -6.51 6.75
CA ASN A 6 10.55 -6.45 6.82
C ASN A 6 10.10 -5.04 7.17
N ARG A 7 9.09 -4.52 6.46
CA ARG A 7 8.42 -3.29 6.83
C ARG A 7 6.90 -3.45 6.78
N THR A 8 6.27 -3.09 7.89
CA THR A 8 4.81 -3.01 7.98
C THR A 8 4.39 -1.57 8.22
N ILE A 9 3.46 -1.08 7.41
CA ILE A 9 2.85 0.25 7.57
C ILE A 9 1.37 0.00 7.87
N PHE A 10 0.94 0.45 9.05
CA PHE A 10 -0.45 0.50 9.44
C PHE A 10 -0.92 1.94 9.32
N ASP A 11 -2.03 2.14 8.63
CA ASP A 11 -2.50 3.49 8.45
C ASP A 11 -4.02 3.59 8.34
N ASP A 12 -4.61 4.26 9.33
CA ASP A 12 -6.06 4.44 9.51
C ASP A 12 -6.47 5.92 9.32
N ASN A 13 -7.73 6.17 8.96
CA ASN A 13 -8.43 7.46 8.89
C ASN A 13 -7.71 8.69 8.27
N SER A 14 -7.82 8.85 6.94
CA SER A 14 -7.47 10.10 6.23
C SER A 14 -8.26 10.26 4.93
N GLU A 15 -8.72 11.47 4.60
CA GLU A 15 -9.45 11.72 3.34
C GLU A 15 -8.57 11.54 2.09
N ASN A 16 -7.35 12.10 2.12
CA ASN A 16 -6.35 12.00 1.05
C ASN A 16 -5.06 11.46 1.64
N ARG A 17 -4.45 10.45 1.00
CA ARG A 17 -3.24 9.85 1.55
C ARG A 17 -2.19 9.48 0.51
N THR A 18 -0.93 9.71 0.86
CA THR A 18 0.24 9.27 0.10
C THR A 18 1.21 8.51 1.01
N ILE A 19 1.49 7.24 0.69
CA ILE A 19 2.47 6.40 1.41
C ILE A 19 3.71 6.27 0.53
N PHE A 20 4.89 6.63 1.08
CA PHE A 20 6.19 6.42 0.45
C PHE A 20 6.99 5.36 1.19
N ALA A 21 7.59 4.46 0.41
CA ALA A 21 8.17 3.23 0.89
C ALA A 21 9.53 2.95 0.21
N ASP A 22 10.62 3.14 0.96
CA ASP A 22 11.99 2.76 0.53
C ASP A 22 12.18 1.22 0.50
N ASN A 23 13.29 0.75 -0.06
CA ASN A 23 13.62 -0.67 -0.25
C ASN A 23 13.41 -1.59 0.96
N SER A 24 12.69 -2.70 0.74
CA SER A 24 12.54 -3.78 1.71
C SER A 24 12.37 -5.14 1.04
N GLU A 25 12.93 -6.19 1.62
CA GLU A 25 12.77 -7.57 1.11
C GLU A 25 11.28 -7.98 1.14
N ASN A 26 10.62 -7.79 2.29
CA ASN A 26 9.18 -8.01 2.45
C ASN A 26 8.46 -6.75 2.94
N ARG A 27 7.34 -6.44 2.30
CA ARG A 27 6.45 -5.34 2.68
C ARG A 27 5.02 -5.78 2.88
N THR A 28 4.41 -5.25 3.94
CA THR A 28 2.95 -5.28 4.11
C THR A 28 2.44 -3.87 4.39
N ILE A 29 1.48 -3.41 3.59
CA ILE A 29 0.76 -2.16 3.82
C ILE A 29 -0.68 -2.53 4.16
N LEU A 30 -1.12 -2.14 5.35
CA LEU A 30 -2.50 -2.27 5.79
C LEU A 30 -3.15 -0.88 5.83
N ALA A 31 -4.14 -0.70 4.98
CA ALA A 31 -4.73 0.57 4.63
C ALA A 31 -6.25 0.46 4.76
N GLU A 32 -6.72 0.22 5.97
CA GLU A 32 -8.15 0.08 6.30
C GLU A 32 -8.76 1.48 6.46
N ASN A 33 -9.71 1.85 5.60
CA ASN A 33 -10.48 3.09 5.70
C ASN A 33 -11.65 3.10 4.69
N TYR A 34 -12.88 3.10 5.19
CA TYR A 34 -14.11 3.11 4.39
C TYR A 34 -14.46 4.48 3.76
N ASN A 35 -13.78 5.57 4.15
CA ASN A 35 -14.10 6.94 3.75
C ASN A 35 -12.95 7.69 3.06
N SER A 36 -11.86 7.00 2.68
CA SER A 36 -10.79 7.67 1.94
C SER A 36 -11.25 7.98 0.51
N LYS A 37 -11.15 9.24 0.10
CA LYS A 37 -11.47 9.63 -1.29
C LYS A 37 -10.31 9.34 -2.22
N ASN A 38 -9.09 9.71 -1.84
CA ASN A 38 -7.90 9.54 -2.68
C ASN A 38 -6.78 8.83 -1.93
N ARG A 39 -6.26 7.75 -2.52
CA ARG A 39 -5.12 6.99 -1.97
C ARG A 39 -4.03 6.81 -3.01
N THR A 40 -2.81 7.13 -2.62
CA THR A 40 -1.61 6.94 -3.43
C THR A 40 -0.56 6.17 -2.64
N ILE A 41 -0.02 5.09 -3.22
CA ILE A 41 1.05 4.30 -2.63
C ILE A 41 2.19 4.23 -3.64
N PHE A 42 3.39 4.65 -3.22
CA PHE A 42 4.61 4.61 -4.02
C PHE A 42 5.67 3.73 -3.35
N GLU A 43 6.21 2.78 -4.10
CA GLU A 43 7.28 1.90 -3.67
C GLU A 43 8.36 1.70 -4.74
N ASP A 44 9.62 1.74 -4.31
CA ASP A 44 10.80 1.72 -5.21
C ASP A 44 11.30 0.29 -5.49
N LYS A 45 11.61 -0.52 -4.46
CA LYS A 45 12.03 -1.93 -4.63
C LYS A 45 11.58 -2.83 -3.48
N SER A 46 10.96 -3.96 -3.82
CA SER A 46 10.76 -5.07 -2.87
C SER A 46 10.72 -6.43 -3.54
N GLU A 47 11.16 -7.49 -2.85
CA GLU A 47 10.99 -8.84 -3.40
C GLU A 47 9.54 -9.31 -3.24
N ASN A 48 8.96 -9.08 -2.06
CA ASN A 48 7.61 -9.49 -1.73
C ASN A 48 6.78 -8.33 -1.19
N ARG A 49 5.68 -8.03 -1.89
CA ARG A 49 4.75 -6.96 -1.52
C ARG A 49 3.35 -7.49 -1.30
N LYS A 50 2.76 -7.08 -0.17
CA LYS A 50 1.35 -7.28 0.14
C LYS A 50 0.70 -5.94 0.47
N ILE A 51 -0.34 -5.58 -0.26
CA ILE A 51 -1.15 -4.39 0.02
C ILE A 51 -2.57 -4.86 0.30
N PHE A 52 -3.08 -4.53 1.48
CA PHE A 52 -4.48 -4.63 1.82
C PHE A 52 -5.00 -3.21 1.94
N ALA A 53 -5.92 -2.84 1.04
CA ALA A 53 -6.48 -1.50 1.05
C ALA A 53 -8.00 -1.55 0.86
N ASP A 54 -8.71 -0.91 1.77
CA ASP A 54 -10.16 -0.77 1.75
C ASP A 54 -10.61 0.28 0.73
N ILE A 55 -11.92 0.24 0.46
CA ILE A 55 -12.62 1.03 -0.55
C ILE A 55 -12.20 2.51 -0.51
N SER A 56 -11.70 3.00 -1.65
CA SER A 56 -11.43 4.42 -1.88
C SER A 56 -11.94 4.83 -3.26
N GLU A 57 -12.48 6.04 -3.41
CA GLU A 57 -13.00 6.51 -4.70
C GLU A 57 -11.93 6.53 -5.80
N ASN A 58 -10.75 7.05 -5.49
CA ASN A 58 -9.60 7.07 -6.38
C ASN A 58 -8.39 6.43 -5.70
N ARG A 59 -7.75 5.50 -6.42
CA ARG A 59 -6.57 4.80 -5.94
C ARG A 59 -5.48 4.78 -7.01
N THR A 60 -4.26 5.05 -6.59
CA THR A 60 -3.06 4.89 -7.41
C THR A 60 -2.03 4.10 -6.62
N ILE A 61 -1.63 2.94 -7.14
CA ILE A 61 -0.53 2.16 -6.58
C ILE A 61 0.54 2.13 -7.66
N LEU A 62 1.67 2.78 -7.40
CA LEU A 62 2.87 2.63 -8.21
C LEU A 62 3.89 1.81 -7.44
N ALA A 63 4.41 0.78 -8.09
CA ALA A 63 5.52 0.03 -7.57
C ALA A 63 6.43 -0.38 -8.70
N GLU A 64 7.69 -0.04 -8.53
CA GLU A 64 8.75 -0.39 -9.43
C GLU A 64 9.53 -1.58 -8.86
N ASN A 65 10.19 -2.34 -9.74
CA ASN A 65 11.15 -3.39 -9.37
C ASN A 65 10.66 -4.33 -8.25
N CYS A 66 9.41 -4.81 -8.36
CA CYS A 66 8.86 -5.82 -7.47
C CYS A 66 8.78 -7.18 -8.15
N GLU A 67 9.37 -8.21 -7.56
CA GLU A 67 9.27 -9.58 -8.10
C GLU A 67 7.89 -10.19 -7.83
N HIS A 68 7.42 -10.10 -6.58
CA HIS A 68 6.14 -10.65 -6.17
C HIS A 68 5.25 -9.56 -5.60
N ASN A 69 4.10 -9.34 -6.24
CA ASN A 69 3.10 -8.37 -5.81
C ASN A 69 1.73 -9.02 -5.63
N MET A 70 1.13 -8.78 -4.46
CA MET A 70 -0.24 -9.12 -4.15
C MET A 70 -0.98 -7.88 -3.66
N ILE A 71 -2.03 -7.49 -4.38
CA ILE A 71 -2.93 -6.40 -4.00
C ILE A 71 -4.29 -7.04 -3.72
N PHE A 72 -4.77 -6.91 -2.48
CA PHE A 72 -6.10 -7.30 -2.09
C PHE A 72 -6.97 -6.04 -1.99
N GLU A 73 -8.09 -6.07 -2.71
CA GLU A 73 -9.06 -4.97 -2.72
C GLU A 73 -10.42 -5.49 -2.28
N GLU A 74 -10.92 -4.94 -1.17
CA GLU A 74 -12.32 -5.11 -0.81
C GLU A 74 -13.15 -4.17 -1.68
N LYS A 75 -14.18 -4.70 -2.33
CA LYS A 75 -15.16 -3.91 -3.09
C LYS A 75 -16.41 -3.74 -2.24
N GLN A 76 -16.99 -2.53 -2.22
CA GLN A 76 -18.35 -2.34 -1.70
C GLN A 76 -19.29 -3.29 -2.45
N GLN A 77 -19.88 -4.25 -1.74
CA GLN A 77 -21.09 -4.93 -2.21
C GLN A 77 -22.23 -3.92 -2.07
N LYS A 78 -22.86 -3.55 -3.20
CA LYS A 78 -24.07 -2.73 -3.21
C LYS A 78 -25.24 -3.45 -2.58
#